data_AF-A0A7J4AYK7-F1
#
_entry.id   AF-A0A7J4AYK7-F1
#
_cell.length_a   1.000
_cell.length_b   1.000
_cell.length_c   1.000
_cell.angle_alpha   90.00
_cell.angle_beta   90.00
_cell.angle_gamma   90.00
#
_symmetry.space_group_name_H-M   'P 1'
#
loop_
_entity.id
_entity.type
_entity.pdbx_description
1 polymer ?
#
loop_
_entity_poly.entity_id
_entity_poly.type
_entity_poly.pdbx_seq_one_letter_code
_entity_poly.pdbx_strand_id
1 'polypeptide(L)'
;MLDPYKVREDFPSIAGEYIFMNNADSTGIPIPVLEKILAYYNELKSNPGSENTYSQRALELYSEAREKILKHMDVGEENIVFSSSNFQSLNTILQSIELKNNDI
;
A
#
# COMPACT_ATOMS: atom_id res chain seq x y z
N MET A 1 -17.48 -18.68 -8.01
CA MET A 1 -16.38 -19.23 -7.20
C MET A 1 -15.08 -18.70 -7.77
N LEU A 2 -14.13 -18.29 -6.93
CA LEU A 2 -12.81 -17.84 -7.37
C LEU A 2 -12.03 -19.03 -7.94
N ASP A 3 -11.39 -18.86 -9.10
CA ASP A 3 -10.56 -19.89 -9.74
C ASP A 3 -9.08 -19.69 -9.34
N PRO A 4 -8.52 -20.56 -8.49
CA PRO A 4 -7.16 -20.39 -7.97
C PRO A 4 -6.08 -20.56 -9.05
N TYR A 5 -6.36 -21.31 -10.12
CA TYR A 5 -5.40 -21.49 -11.22
C TYR A 5 -5.28 -20.21 -12.03
N LYS A 6 -6.41 -19.55 -12.31
CA LYS A 6 -6.42 -18.23 -12.96
C LYS A 6 -5.76 -17.17 -12.09
N VAL A 7 -6.05 -17.15 -10.78
CA VAL A 7 -5.41 -16.20 -9.86
C VAL A 7 -3.89 -16.38 -9.87
N ARG A 8 -3.38 -17.61 -9.93
CA ARG A 8 -1.93 -17.90 -9.95
C ARG A 8 -1.22 -17.33 -11.19
N GLU A 9 -1.92 -17.15 -12.32
CA GLU A 9 -1.35 -16.54 -13.52
C GLU A 9 -0.86 -15.11 -13.27
N ASP A 10 -1.48 -14.39 -12.32
CA ASP A 10 -1.07 -13.04 -11.95
C ASP A 10 0.20 -12.99 -11.10
N PHE A 11 0.70 -14.09 -10.53
CA PHE A 11 1.78 -14.09 -9.54
C PHE A 11 3.05 -14.82 -10.01
N PRO A 12 3.75 -14.34 -11.06
CA PRO A 12 4.87 -15.05 -11.65
C PRO A 12 6.03 -15.28 -10.66
N SER A 13 6.25 -14.40 -9.69
CA SER A 13 7.34 -14.50 -8.71
C SER A 13 7.22 -15.70 -7.77
N ILE A 14 6.02 -16.25 -7.59
CA ILE A 14 5.74 -17.39 -6.71
C ILE A 14 5.08 -18.56 -7.45
N ALA A 15 4.94 -18.45 -8.78
CA ALA A 15 4.32 -19.46 -9.64
C ALA A 15 5.29 -20.55 -10.14
N GLY A 16 6.55 -20.55 -9.67
CA GLY A 16 7.63 -21.43 -10.15
C GLY A 16 7.65 -22.85 -9.58
N GLU A 17 8.84 -23.46 -9.65
CA GLU A 17 9.11 -24.87 -9.30
C GLU A 17 8.90 -25.20 -7.82
N TYR A 18 9.02 -24.20 -6.94
CA TYR A 18 8.86 -24.37 -5.50
C TYR A 18 7.47 -23.97 -5.04
N ILE A 19 6.94 -24.71 -4.07
CA ILE A 19 5.71 -24.34 -3.39
C ILE A 19 6.02 -23.18 -2.43
N PHE A 20 5.54 -21.99 -2.76
CA PHE A 20 5.69 -20.80 -1.93
C PHE A 20 4.77 -20.88 -0.69
N MET A 21 5.33 -21.29 0.45
CA MET A 21 4.62 -21.40 1.73
C MET A 21 5.07 -20.36 2.78
N ASN A 22 5.76 -19.30 2.35
CA ASN A 22 6.30 -18.25 3.25
C ASN A 22 5.48 -16.94 3.21
N ASN A 23 4.16 -17.01 3.00
CA ASN A 23 3.29 -15.82 2.89
C ASN A 23 3.25 -14.98 4.17
N ALA A 24 3.63 -15.53 5.33
CA ALA A 24 3.70 -14.81 6.59
C ALA A 24 4.89 -13.82 6.65
N ASP A 25 5.94 -14.05 5.87
CA ASP A 25 7.06 -13.13 5.70
C ASP A 25 6.72 -12.04 4.68
N SER A 26 6.26 -12.44 3.49
CA SER A 26 5.74 -11.52 2.46
C SER A 26 4.94 -12.29 1.40
N THR A 27 4.02 -11.61 0.71
CA THR A 27 3.22 -12.20 -0.37
C THR A 27 3.80 -11.87 -1.75
N GLY A 28 3.50 -12.71 -2.75
CA GLY A 28 3.74 -12.34 -4.14
C GLY A 28 2.98 -11.07 -4.54
N ILE A 29 3.53 -10.30 -5.47
CA ILE A 29 2.88 -9.10 -6.00
C ILE A 29 2.27 -9.47 -7.35
N PRO A 30 0.96 -9.26 -7.56
CA PRO A 30 0.31 -9.63 -8.81
C PRO A 30 0.69 -8.66 -9.95
N ILE A 31 0.73 -9.15 -11.18
CA ILE A 31 1.08 -8.38 -12.40
C ILE A 31 0.31 -7.05 -12.48
N PRO A 32 -1.02 -6.97 -12.28
CA PRO A 32 -1.76 -5.71 -12.34
C PRO A 32 -1.26 -4.64 -11.36
N VAL A 33 -0.71 -5.03 -10.20
CA VAL A 33 -0.14 -4.08 -9.23
C VAL A 33 1.20 -3.55 -9.74
N LEU A 34 2.06 -4.43 -10.26
CA LEU A 34 3.36 -4.05 -10.84
C LEU A 34 3.18 -3.10 -12.03
N GLU A 35 2.24 -3.40 -12.92
CA GLU A 35 1.91 -2.55 -14.08
C GLU A 35 1.48 -1.14 -13.66
N LYS A 36 0.65 -1.01 -12.61
CA LYS A 36 0.21 0.31 -12.11
C LYS A 36 1.34 1.09 -11.45
N ILE A 37 2.22 0.42 -10.70
CA ILE A 37 3.42 1.05 -10.15
C ILE A 37 4.30 1.57 -11.28
N LEU A 38 4.58 0.73 -12.27
CA LEU A 38 5.44 1.09 -13.40
C LEU A 38 4.85 2.25 -14.23
N ALA A 39 3.54 2.22 -14.51
CA ALA A 39 2.84 3.30 -15.19
C ALA A 39 2.95 4.62 -14.42
N TYR A 40 2.74 4.61 -13.09
CA TYR A 40 2.92 5.81 -12.27
C TYR A 40 4.34 6.37 -12.38
N TYR A 41 5.37 5.51 -12.30
CA TYR A 41 6.76 5.95 -12.37
C TYR A 41 7.17 6.48 -13.75
N ASN A 42 6.68 5.88 -14.83
CA ASN A 42 7.05 6.24 -16.19
C ASN A 42 6.26 7.45 -16.73
N GLU A 43 4.99 7.60 -16.33
CA GLU A 43 4.08 8.55 -16.98
C GLU A 43 3.78 9.78 -16.12
N LEU A 44 3.86 9.67 -14.79
CA LEU A 44 3.24 10.66 -13.91
C LEU A 44 4.08 11.07 -12.70
N LYS A 45 5.13 10.33 -12.33
CA LYS A 45 5.88 10.56 -11.08
C LYS A 45 6.21 12.03 -10.87
N SER A 46 5.57 12.60 -9.85
CA SER A 46 5.70 13.98 -9.43
C SER A 46 5.53 14.05 -7.92
N ASN A 47 5.93 15.17 -7.32
CA ASN A 47 5.67 15.43 -5.90
C ASN A 47 4.23 15.92 -5.76
N PRO A 48 3.29 15.19 -5.11
CA PRO A 48 1.91 15.64 -4.96
C PRO A 48 1.80 16.99 -4.23
N GLY A 49 0.91 17.88 -4.68
CA GLY A 49 0.63 19.17 -4.01
C GLY A 49 1.51 20.37 -4.41
N SER A 50 2.33 20.22 -5.45
CA SER A 50 3.02 21.31 -6.16
C SER A 50 2.12 21.94 -7.25
N GLU A 51 2.53 23.07 -7.81
CA GLU A 51 1.66 23.88 -8.70
C GLU A 51 1.48 23.34 -10.12
N ASN A 52 2.23 22.31 -10.55
CA ASN A 52 2.19 21.82 -11.92
C ASN A 52 1.11 20.73 -12.16
N THR A 53 0.70 20.56 -13.42
CA THR A 53 -0.36 19.60 -13.81
C THR A 53 -0.05 18.16 -13.40
N TYR A 54 1.20 17.71 -13.57
CA TYR A 54 1.59 16.35 -13.15
C TYR A 54 1.47 16.16 -11.64
N SER A 55 1.77 17.18 -10.87
CA SER A 55 1.65 17.17 -9.42
C SER A 55 0.19 17.12 -8.95
N GLN A 56 -0.69 17.90 -9.58
CA GLN A 56 -2.13 17.82 -9.33
C GLN A 56 -2.67 16.43 -9.64
N ARG A 57 -2.28 15.86 -10.78
CA ARG A 57 -2.68 14.51 -11.16
C ARG A 57 -2.11 13.41 -10.23
N ALA A 58 -0.88 13.59 -9.74
CA ALA A 58 -0.31 12.70 -8.72
C ALA A 58 -1.06 12.81 -7.37
N LEU A 59 -1.52 14.01 -6.99
CA LEU A 59 -2.34 14.23 -5.81
C LEU A 59 -3.73 13.60 -5.93
N GLU A 60 -4.34 13.65 -7.12
CA GLU A 60 -5.60 12.94 -7.41
C GLU A 60 -5.43 11.43 -7.22
N LEU A 61 -4.40 10.82 -7.83
CA LEU A 61 -4.16 9.38 -7.66
C LEU A 61 -3.86 8.99 -6.20
N TYR A 62 -3.13 9.83 -5.47
CA TYR A 62 -2.90 9.62 -4.04
C TYR A 62 -4.22 9.64 -3.25
N SER A 63 -5.11 10.59 -3.56
CA SER A 63 -6.41 10.72 -2.92
C SER A 63 -7.33 9.54 -3.26
N GLU A 64 -7.38 9.12 -4.53
CA GLU A 64 -8.11 7.92 -4.97
C GLU A 64 -7.60 6.65 -4.27
N ALA A 65 -6.28 6.51 -4.11
CA ALA A 65 -5.69 5.38 -3.38
C ALA A 65 -6.10 5.41 -1.89
N ARG A 66 -6.12 6.59 -1.27
CA ARG A 66 -6.57 6.80 0.10
C ARG A 66 -8.03 6.39 0.29
N GLU A 67 -8.92 6.86 -0.59
CA GLU A 67 -10.35 6.52 -0.57
C GLU A 67 -10.60 5.02 -0.66
N LYS A 68 -9.86 4.32 -1.54
CA LYS A 68 -9.95 2.85 -1.67
C LYS A 68 -9.63 2.13 -0.37
N ILE A 69 -8.61 2.56 0.36
CA ILE A 69 -8.24 1.96 1.66
C ILE A 69 -9.27 2.30 2.74
N LEU A 70 -9.74 3.55 2.79
CA LEU A 70 -10.78 3.98 3.73
C LEU A 70 -12.04 3.11 3.60
N LYS A 71 -12.51 2.92 2.37
CA LYS A 71 -13.66 2.07 2.06
C LYS A 71 -13.40 0.60 2.38
N HIS A 72 -12.19 0.10 2.13
CA HIS A 72 -11.84 -1.29 2.42
C HIS A 72 -11.80 -1.58 3.93
N MET A 73 -11.34 -0.60 4.73
CA MET A 73 -11.24 -0.71 6.19
C MET A 73 -12.48 -0.23 6.94
N ASP A 74 -13.45 0.36 6.25
CA ASP A 74 -14.67 0.97 6.82
C ASP A 74 -14.36 2.06 7.87
N VAL A 75 -13.47 3.00 7.53
CA VAL A 75 -13.05 4.10 8.42
C VAL A 75 -13.19 5.48 7.75
N GLY A 76 -13.44 6.52 8.56
CA GLY A 76 -13.57 7.90 8.10
C GLY A 76 -12.25 8.51 7.61
N GLU A 77 -12.35 9.52 6.73
CA GLU A 77 -11.20 10.13 6.06
C GLU A 77 -10.13 10.62 7.03
N GLU A 78 -10.46 11.23 8.15
CA GLU A 78 -9.50 11.75 9.13
C GLU A 78 -8.68 10.68 9.87
N ASN A 79 -9.01 9.39 9.70
CA ASN A 79 -8.46 8.30 10.52
C ASN A 79 -7.37 7.45 9.83
N ILE A 80 -6.82 7.88 8.70
CA ILE A 80 -5.73 7.17 7.99
C ILE A 80 -4.47 8.01 7.84
N VAL A 81 -3.35 7.42 8.25
CA VAL A 81 -1.99 7.88 7.97
C VAL A 81 -1.25 6.80 7.21
N PHE A 82 -0.72 7.12 6.03
CA PHE A 82 0.16 6.21 5.30
C PHE A 82 1.58 6.26 5.88
N SER A 83 2.15 5.08 6.12
CA SER A 83 3.53 4.88 6.53
C SER A 83 4.22 3.88 5.60
N SER A 84 5.53 3.74 5.73
CA SER A 84 6.32 2.79 4.94
C SER A 84 6.23 1.34 5.44
N SER A 85 5.85 1.12 6.70
CA SER A 85 5.78 -0.22 7.31
C SER A 85 5.05 -0.21 8.65
N ASN A 86 4.63 -1.40 9.10
CA ASN A 86 4.05 -1.58 10.45
C ASN A 86 5.00 -1.12 11.56
N PHE A 87 6.31 -1.37 11.40
CA PHE A 87 7.32 -0.94 12.36
C PHE A 87 7.41 0.59 12.44
N GLN A 88 7.38 1.29 11.30
CA GLN A 88 7.35 2.75 11.31
C GLN A 88 6.06 3.26 11.97
N SER A 89 4.89 2.71 11.61
CA SER A 89 3.61 3.09 12.24
C SER A 89 3.66 2.98 13.76
N LEU A 90 4.13 1.83 14.27
CA LEU A 90 4.21 1.59 15.71
C LEU A 90 5.16 2.59 16.39
N ASN A 91 6.33 2.84 15.80
CA ASN A 91 7.27 3.83 16.35
C ASN A 91 6.69 5.24 16.33
N THR A 92 6.00 5.64 15.26
CA THR A 92 5.32 6.94 15.21
C THR A 92 4.29 7.07 16.33
N ILE A 93 3.49 6.02 16.59
CA ILE A 93 2.52 6.01 17.69
C ILE A 93 3.24 6.15 19.04
N LEU A 94 4.25 5.31 19.30
CA LEU A 94 5.00 5.31 20.56
C LEU A 94 5.69 6.65 20.85
N GLN A 95 6.19 7.32 19.81
CA GLN A 95 6.81 8.65 19.93
C GLN A 95 5.78 9.78 20.09
N SER A 96 4.52 9.55 19.71
CA SER A 96 3.45 10.56 19.77
C SER A 96 2.65 10.50 21.07
N ILE A 97 2.84 9.46 21.89
CA ILE A 97 2.18 9.32 23.18
C ILE A 97 3.17 9.64 24.32
N GLU A 98 2.70 10.37 25.33
CA GLU A 98 3.45 10.61 26.55
C GLU A 98 3.13 9.50 27.55
N LEU A 99 3.98 8.47 27.61
CA LEU A 99 3.87 7.41 28.61
C LEU A 99 4.45 7.88 29.94
N LYS A 100 3.68 7.69 31.02
CA LYS A 100 4.10 7.95 32.40
C LYS A 100 4.55 6.66 33.07
N ASN A 101 5.34 6.81 34.13
CA ASN A 101 5.69 5.69 34.98
C ASN A 101 4.43 5.01 35.52
N ASN A 102 4.34 3.70 35.32
CA ASN A 102 3.22 2.82 35.71
C ASN A 102 1.95 2.91 34.84
N ASP A 103 2.03 3.38 33.59
CA ASP A 103 0.90 3.29 32.63
C ASP A 103 0.66 1.87 32.07
N ILE A 104 1.63 0.95 32.22
CA ILE A 104 1.61 -0.43 31.71
C ILE A 104 2.12 -1.39 32.79
#